data_AF-A0A7W0QUY6-F1
#
_entry.id   AF-A0A7W0QUY6-F1
#
_cell.length_a   1.000
_cell.length_b   1.000
_cell.length_c   1.000
_cell.angle_alpha   90.00
_cell.angle_beta   90.00
_cell.angle_gamma   90.00
#
_symmetry.space_group_name_H-M   'P 1'
#
loop_
_entity.id
_entity.type
_entity.pdbx_description
1 polymer ?
#
loop_
_entity_poly.entity_id
_entity_poly.type
_entity_poly.pdbx_seq_one_letter_code
_entity_poly.pdbx_strand_id
1 'polypeptide(L)'
;MIEMLMERWEVPDVVQPVPHFEGETLPWEDRPSWMPNDNISCAHLVCEPDGTARLYMDQRSRCNPAGLGLDAMKLHKQFSKGRLDSGWTRRRDGLAWTGITTHVIGEKFGIGLPPPVV
;
A
#
# COMPACT_ATOMS: atom_id res chain seq x y z
N MET A 1 25.69 -9.87 -35.52
CA MET A 1 24.91 -8.72 -35.04
C MET A 1 23.73 -9.33 -34.30
N ILE A 2 23.80 -9.41 -32.97
CA ILE A 2 22.79 -10.09 -32.15
C ILE A 2 21.77 -9.02 -31.76
N GLU A 3 20.60 -9.03 -32.38
CA GLU A 3 19.45 -8.26 -31.90
C GLU A 3 18.97 -8.91 -30.60
N MET A 4 19.39 -8.35 -29.46
CA MET A 4 18.78 -8.60 -28.17
C MET A 4 17.37 -8.01 -28.21
N LEU A 5 16.39 -8.85 -28.55
CA LEU A 5 14.99 -8.60 -28.26
C LEU A 5 14.86 -8.41 -26.75
N MET A 6 14.87 -7.16 -26.31
CA MET A 6 14.32 -6.78 -25.03
C MET A 6 12.82 -7.05 -25.15
N GLU A 7 12.39 -8.24 -24.75
CA GLU A 7 10.99 -8.53 -24.47
C GLU A 7 10.55 -7.47 -23.46
N ARG A 8 9.83 -6.47 -24.00
CA ARG A 8 9.21 -5.40 -23.25
C ARG A 8 8.21 -6.11 -22.35
N TRP A 9 8.60 -6.36 -21.10
CA TRP A 9 7.73 -6.99 -20.12
C TRP A 9 6.55 -6.04 -19.91
N GLU A 10 5.46 -6.27 -20.64
CA GLU A 10 4.19 -5.59 -20.45
C GLU A 10 3.72 -5.97 -19.05
N VAL A 11 3.99 -5.07 -18.10
CA VAL A 11 3.43 -5.16 -16.76
C VAL A 11 1.92 -5.18 -16.96
N PRO A 12 1.20 -6.23 -16.50
CA PRO A 12 -0.23 -6.30 -16.73
C PRO A 12 -0.89 -5.04 -16.17
N ASP A 13 -1.63 -4.30 -17.03
CA ASP A 13 -2.43 -3.13 -16.63
C ASP A 13 -3.48 -3.47 -15.54
N VAL A 14 -3.69 -4.77 -15.28
CA VAL A 14 -4.66 -5.27 -14.31
C VAL A 14 -3.92 -5.73 -13.05
N VAL A 15 -4.02 -4.92 -11.99
CA VAL A 15 -3.66 -5.40 -10.65
C VAL A 15 -4.72 -6.38 -10.20
N GLN A 16 -4.30 -7.60 -9.85
CA GLN A 16 -5.21 -8.57 -9.26
C GLN A 16 -5.75 -8.01 -7.93
N PRO A 17 -7.05 -8.17 -7.64
CA PRO A 17 -7.60 -7.79 -6.34
C PRO A 17 -6.78 -8.41 -5.21
N VAL A 18 -6.39 -7.58 -4.23
CA VAL A 18 -5.66 -8.08 -3.07
C VAL A 18 -6.64 -8.83 -2.16
N PRO A 19 -6.38 -10.12 -1.83
CA PRO A 19 -7.28 -10.88 -0.97
C PRO A 19 -7.56 -10.18 0.35
N HIS A 20 -8.79 -10.30 0.86
CA HIS A 20 -9.27 -9.70 2.10
C HIS A 20 -9.43 -8.18 2.10
N PHE A 21 -8.97 -7.44 1.09
CA PHE A 21 -9.18 -6.00 0.99
C PHE A 21 -10.50 -5.67 0.29
N GLU A 22 -11.33 -4.83 0.92
CA GLU A 22 -12.67 -4.45 0.43
C GLU A 22 -12.67 -3.12 -0.36
N GLY A 23 -11.50 -2.51 -0.55
CA GLY A 23 -11.32 -1.30 -1.35
C GLY A 23 -10.80 -1.57 -2.77
N GLU A 24 -10.53 -0.49 -3.50
CA GLU A 24 -9.99 -0.56 -4.86
C GLU A 24 -8.49 -0.84 -4.81
N THR A 25 -7.99 -1.80 -5.60
CA THR A 25 -6.56 -2.03 -5.76
C THR A 25 -6.10 -1.42 -7.07
N LEU A 26 -5.06 -0.59 -7.02
CA LEU A 26 -4.52 0.13 -8.16
C LEU A 26 -3.02 -0.13 -8.35
N PRO A 27 -2.49 0.03 -9.58
CA PRO A 27 -1.06 0.00 -9.84
C PRO A 27 -0.30 1.05 -9.03
N TRP A 28 0.95 0.75 -8.67
CA TRP A 28 1.83 1.71 -7.99
C TRP A 28 2.08 2.97 -8.82
N GLU A 29 2.12 2.80 -10.14
CA GLU A 29 2.31 3.86 -11.12
C GLU A 29 1.16 4.87 -11.15
N ASP A 30 -0.06 4.46 -10.75
CA ASP A 30 -1.25 5.31 -10.68
C ASP A 30 -1.33 6.11 -9.37
N ARG A 31 -0.36 5.94 -8.46
CA ARG A 31 -0.36 6.67 -7.20
C ARG A 31 -0.29 8.17 -7.46
N PRO A 32 -1.01 8.99 -6.66
CA PRO A 32 -0.92 10.43 -6.78
C PRO A 32 0.52 10.94 -6.60
N SER A 33 0.91 11.92 -7.42
CA SER A 33 2.29 12.45 -7.47
C SER A 33 2.79 13.10 -6.17
N TRP A 34 1.89 13.45 -5.24
CA TRP A 34 2.22 13.99 -3.92
C TRP A 34 2.58 12.91 -2.90
N MET A 35 2.32 11.64 -3.20
CA MET A 35 2.76 10.51 -2.37
C MET A 35 4.25 10.26 -2.59
N PRO A 36 5.00 9.91 -1.53
CA PRO A 36 6.41 9.60 -1.69
C PRO A 36 6.60 8.42 -2.64
N ASN A 37 7.59 8.50 -3.51
CA ASN A 37 8.05 7.33 -4.25
C ASN A 37 9.14 6.63 -3.44
N ASP A 38 8.73 5.86 -2.45
CA ASP A 38 9.66 5.09 -1.63
C ASP A 38 9.78 3.65 -2.18
N ASN A 39 11.00 3.11 -2.19
CA ASN A 39 11.27 1.74 -2.66
C ASN A 39 11.14 0.71 -1.52
N ILE A 40 10.44 1.07 -0.44
CA ILE A 40 10.45 0.35 0.84
C ILE A 40 9.05 -0.21 1.15
N SER A 41 8.01 0.52 0.75
CA SER A 41 6.61 0.14 0.92
C SER A 41 6.21 -0.92 -0.10
N CYS A 42 5.44 -1.89 0.36
CA CYS A 42 4.73 -2.84 -0.50
C CYS A 42 3.53 -2.17 -1.18
N ALA A 43 2.87 -1.27 -0.45
CA ALA A 43 1.71 -0.55 -0.94
C ALA A 43 1.50 0.75 -0.17
N HIS A 44 0.76 1.67 -0.76
CA HIS A 44 0.21 2.85 -0.10
C HIS A 44 -1.31 2.70 0.01
N LEU A 45 -1.82 2.83 1.23
CA LEU A 45 -3.25 2.88 1.49
C LEU A 45 -3.69 4.34 1.55
N VAL A 46 -4.68 4.69 0.76
CA VAL A 46 -5.39 5.96 0.78
C VAL A 46 -6.81 5.73 1.28
N CYS A 47 -7.24 6.53 2.25
CA CYS A 47 -8.62 6.56 2.71
C CYS A 47 -9.20 7.97 2.53
N GLU A 48 -10.35 8.03 1.88
CA GLU A 48 -11.13 9.25 1.69
C GLU A 48 -12.11 9.49 2.85
N PRO A 49 -12.56 10.74 3.07
CA PRO A 49 -13.51 11.08 4.13
C PRO A 49 -14.85 10.35 4.04
N ASP A 50 -15.25 9.93 2.84
CA ASP A 50 -16.48 9.18 2.57
C ASP A 50 -16.37 7.69 2.96
N GLY A 51 -15.18 7.24 3.39
CA GLY A 51 -14.89 5.86 3.74
C GLY A 51 -14.34 5.02 2.59
N THR A 52 -14.25 5.56 1.37
CA THR A 52 -13.62 4.89 0.23
C THR A 52 -12.13 4.67 0.51
N ALA A 53 -11.62 3.50 0.13
CA ALA A 53 -10.21 3.16 0.28
C ALA A 53 -9.61 2.67 -1.04
N ARG A 54 -8.40 3.14 -1.34
CA ARG A 54 -7.59 2.69 -2.48
C ARG A 54 -6.23 2.20 -2.01
N LEU A 55 -5.78 1.08 -2.54
CA LEU A 55 -4.51 0.44 -2.24
C LEU A 55 -3.65 0.45 -3.50
N TYR A 56 -2.62 1.28 -3.53
CA TYR A 56 -1.65 1.34 -4.62
C TYR A 56 -0.54 0.34 -4.33
N MET A 57 -0.44 -0.74 -5.10
CA MET A 57 0.45 -1.86 -4.82
C MET A 57 1.69 -1.83 -5.72
N ASP A 58 2.88 -1.88 -5.11
CA ASP A 58 4.12 -2.09 -5.85
C ASP A 58 4.25 -3.57 -6.24
N GLN A 59 3.98 -3.88 -7.51
CA GLN A 59 4.12 -5.23 -8.06
C GLN A 59 5.57 -5.73 -8.08
N ARG A 60 6.56 -4.84 -7.96
CA ARG A 60 7.98 -5.19 -7.86
C ARG A 60 8.33 -5.64 -6.45
N SER A 61 7.52 -5.26 -5.46
CA SER A 61 7.67 -5.70 -4.09
C SER A 61 7.35 -7.19 -3.97
N ARG A 62 8.18 -7.95 -3.24
CA ARG A 62 7.98 -9.39 -3.01
C ARG A 62 7.02 -9.66 -1.84
N CYS A 63 6.08 -8.76 -1.60
CA CYS A 63 5.20 -8.83 -0.45
C CYS A 63 4.09 -9.86 -0.68
N ASN A 64 3.70 -10.57 0.39
CA ASN A 64 2.61 -11.53 0.33
C ASN A 64 1.27 -10.78 0.18
N PRO A 65 0.53 -10.96 -0.94
CA PRO A 65 -0.73 -10.25 -1.16
C PRO A 65 -1.78 -10.51 -0.08
N ALA A 66 -1.87 -11.74 0.43
CA ALA A 66 -2.87 -12.07 1.46
C ALA A 66 -2.60 -11.34 2.79
N GLY A 67 -1.33 -11.28 3.21
CA GLY A 67 -0.93 -10.52 4.39
C GLY A 67 -1.13 -9.02 4.21
N LEU A 68 -0.75 -8.51 3.02
CA LEU A 68 -0.93 -7.12 2.66
C LEU A 68 -2.41 -6.68 2.74
N GLY A 69 -3.33 -7.49 2.24
CA GLY A 69 -4.76 -7.18 2.29
C GLY A 69 -5.34 -7.19 3.70
N LEU A 70 -4.88 -8.10 4.57
CA LEU A 70 -5.24 -8.11 5.99
C LEU A 70 -4.77 -6.83 6.70
N ASP A 71 -3.52 -6.42 6.45
CA ASP A 71 -2.95 -5.19 7.00
C ASP A 71 -3.70 -3.95 6.48
N ALA A 72 -3.97 -3.89 5.18
CA ALA A 72 -4.72 -2.81 4.57
C ALA A 72 -6.13 -2.69 5.17
N MET A 73 -6.84 -3.80 5.37
CA MET A 73 -8.16 -3.76 6.01
C MET A 73 -8.10 -3.37 7.48
N LYS A 74 -7.08 -3.81 8.22
CA LYS A 74 -6.90 -3.42 9.61
C LYS A 74 -6.74 -1.90 9.72
N LEU A 75 -5.91 -1.33 8.85
CA LEU A 75 -5.66 0.11 8.76
C LEU A 75 -6.92 0.88 8.32
N HIS A 76 -7.65 0.40 7.32
CA HIS A 76 -8.92 1.01 6.88
C HIS A 76 -9.99 0.98 8.00
N LYS A 77 -10.08 -0.11 8.76
CA LYS A 77 -10.93 -0.21 9.96
C LYS A 77 -10.51 0.74 11.08
N GLN A 78 -9.22 1.07 11.18
CA GLN A 78 -8.73 2.06 12.14
C GLN A 78 -9.08 3.48 11.69
N PHE A 79 -8.92 3.77 10.39
CA PHE A 79 -9.32 5.04 9.79
C PHE A 79 -10.82 5.33 10.00
N SER A 80 -11.70 4.37 9.70
CA SER A 80 -13.15 4.53 9.90
C SER A 80 -13.55 4.74 11.37
N LYS A 81 -12.69 4.37 12.32
CA LYS A 81 -12.87 4.63 13.76
C LYS A 81 -12.19 5.92 14.22
N GLY A 82 -11.59 6.70 13.32
CA GLY A 82 -10.81 7.90 13.62
C GLY A 82 -9.49 7.64 14.37
N ARG A 83 -9.02 6.39 14.43
CA ARG A 83 -7.85 5.96 15.19
C ARG A 83 -6.61 5.93 14.30
N LEU A 84 -6.00 7.10 14.09
CA LEU A 84 -4.77 7.21 13.30
C LEU A 84 -3.57 7.43 14.21
N ASP A 85 -2.52 6.63 14.02
CA ASP A 85 -1.22 6.81 14.68
C ASP A 85 -0.30 7.74 13.87
N SER A 86 0.96 7.87 14.30
CA SER A 86 1.97 8.70 13.64
C SER A 86 2.41 8.20 12.26
N GLY A 87 2.03 6.98 11.85
CA GLY A 87 2.28 6.44 10.53
C GLY A 87 1.33 6.98 9.45
N TRP A 88 0.28 7.71 9.85
CA TRP A 88 -0.67 8.33 8.94
C TRP A 88 -0.31 9.79 8.64
N THR A 89 -0.43 10.14 7.36
CA THR A 89 -0.41 11.53 6.93
C THR A 89 -1.82 11.95 6.54
N ARG A 90 -2.32 13.04 7.14
CA ARG A 90 -3.60 13.66 6.79
C ARG A 90 -3.39 14.90 5.94
N ARG A 91 -4.19 15.03 4.89
CA ARG A 91 -4.30 16.23 4.08
C ARG A 91 -5.45 17.12 4.56
N ARG A 92 -5.43 18.39 4.15
CA ARG A 92 -6.45 19.40 4.53
C ARG A 92 -7.84 19.11 3.98
N ASP A 93 -7.92 18.34 2.90
CA ASP A 93 -9.17 17.86 2.29
C ASP A 93 -9.78 16.65 3.03
N GLY A 94 -9.15 16.20 4.13
CA GLY A 94 -9.62 15.07 4.93
C GLY A 94 -9.14 13.71 4.44
N LEU A 95 -8.45 13.64 3.30
CA LEU A 95 -7.80 12.43 2.83
C LEU A 95 -6.70 12.03 3.82
N ALA A 96 -6.61 10.75 4.15
CA ALA A 96 -5.50 10.20 4.92
C ALA A 96 -4.79 9.11 4.12
N TRP A 97 -3.48 8.98 4.30
CA TRP A 97 -2.72 7.90 3.69
C TRP A 97 -1.63 7.37 4.61
N THR A 98 -1.21 6.14 4.36
CA THR A 98 -0.10 5.48 5.06
C THR A 98 0.59 4.47 4.14
N GLY A 99 1.88 4.21 4.39
CA GLY A 99 2.64 3.18 3.69
C GLY A 99 2.59 1.86 4.46
N ILE A 100 2.35 0.76 3.75
CA ILE A 100 2.39 -0.60 4.29
C ILE A 100 3.71 -1.23 3.86
N THR A 101 4.54 -1.59 4.84
CA THR A 101 5.83 -2.27 4.63
C THR A 101 5.75 -3.68 5.21
N THR A 102 6.61 -4.60 4.77
CA THR A 102 6.74 -5.89 5.46
C THR A 102 7.28 -5.71 6.87
N HIS A 103 6.82 -6.52 7.83
CA HIS A 103 7.35 -6.58 9.21
C HIS A 103 8.88 -6.57 9.30
N VAL A 104 9.59 -7.20 8.35
CA VAL A 104 11.06 -7.28 8.30
C VAL A 104 11.74 -5.91 8.21
N ILE A 105 11.04 -4.89 7.71
CA ILE A 105 11.56 -3.53 7.54
C ILE A 105 11.18 -2.65 8.75
N GLY A 106 9.97 -2.79 9.30
CA GLY A 106 9.54 -2.04 10.49
C GLY A 106 10.50 -2.21 11.68
N GLU A 107 10.98 -3.42 11.93
CA GLU A 107 11.98 -3.71 12.97
C GLU A 107 13.37 -3.11 12.65
N LYS A 108 13.76 -3.06 11.37
CA LYS A 108 15.08 -2.57 10.96
C LYS A 108 15.19 -1.04 10.94
N PHE A 109 14.06 -0.34 10.81
CA PHE A 109 14.00 1.13 10.74
C PHE A 109 13.35 1.77 11.98
N GLY A 110 13.02 1.00 13.02
CA GLY A 110 12.42 1.52 14.25
C GLY A 110 11.02 2.12 14.04
N ILE A 111 10.35 1.79 12.93
CA ILE A 111 8.98 2.18 12.66
C ILE A 111 8.12 1.15 13.39
N GLY A 112 7.83 1.43 14.66
CA GLY A 112 7.08 0.54 15.53
C GLY A 112 5.69 0.27 14.98
N LEU A 113 5.53 -0.83 14.25
CA LEU A 113 4.21 -1.43 14.09
C LEU A 113 3.80 -2.02 15.44
N PRO A 114 2.55 -1.82 15.89
CA PRO A 114 2.07 -2.48 17.09
C PRO A 114 2.16 -4.00 16.90
N PRO A 115 2.55 -4.76 17.94
CA PRO A 115 2.78 -6.19 17.83
C PRO A 115 1.53 -6.91 17.28
N PRO A 116 1.72 -8.04 16.56
CA PRO A 116 0.60 -8.86 16.13
C PRO A 116 -0.17 -9.31 17.37
N VAL A 117 -1.48 -9.06 17.38
CA VAL A 117 -2.37 -9.60 18.40
C VAL A 117 -2.56 -11.09 18.04
N VAL A 118 -1.95 -11.96 18.84
CA VAL A 118 -2.15 -13.42 18.83
C VAL A 118 -3.53 -13.75 19.38
#